data_AF-A0A8J5XH41-F1
#
_entry.id   AF-A0A8J5XH41-F1
#
_cell.length_a   1.000
_cell.length_b   1.000
_cell.length_c   1.000
_cell.angle_alpha   90.00
_cell.angle_beta   90.00
_cell.angle_gamma   90.00
#
_symmetry.space_group_name_H-M   'P 1'
#
loop_
_entity.id
_entity.type
_entity.pdbx_description
1 polymer ?
#
loop_
_entity_poly.entity_id
_entity_poly.type
_entity_poly.pdbx_seq_one_letter_code
_entity_poly.pdbx_strand_id
1 'polypeptide(L)'
;MNNGLTTERAMLGVFSTTTYNTIGDAYGKKPKPDPRHLGRQLVMERPHRGLAGSTPSNALFDREFKSLHKGDKYEDRTMYYKTQPKETRKTGFGSSDAFKSDEFTQHFPTEQWRERIKSEMEHVNRTRLTLEKKALEMSDEEKAMELALLNSIYEGGKPWSHGPQFLFDIGKPNLGGETPYSIRDARDTWYSKSKQALLSMRPDETKRMGPYRTFNQVYGQGSENVTLSKPAFARTPYIKENFYRSSGIPFNTRPATF
;
A
#
# COMPACT_ATOMS: atom_id res chain seq x y z
N MET A 1 38.17 -119.47 -51.78
CA MET A 1 38.54 -119.23 -50.36
C MET A 1 37.35 -119.29 -49.40
N ASN A 2 36.11 -119.07 -49.84
CA ASN A 2 34.92 -119.11 -48.96
C ASN A 2 33.95 -120.26 -49.33
N ASN A 3 34.46 -121.47 -49.62
CA ASN A 3 33.61 -122.62 -49.99
C ASN A 3 33.12 -123.34 -48.72
N GLY A 4 31.81 -123.60 -48.65
CA GLY A 4 31.17 -124.33 -47.54
C GLY A 4 30.88 -123.50 -46.28
N LEU A 5 31.06 -122.18 -46.32
CA LEU A 5 30.80 -121.27 -45.20
C LEU A 5 29.52 -120.47 -45.44
N THR A 6 28.71 -120.26 -44.39
CA THR A 6 27.47 -119.46 -44.43
C THR A 6 27.62 -118.06 -43.80
N THR A 7 28.86 -117.66 -43.49
CA THR A 7 29.18 -116.33 -42.95
C THR A 7 28.92 -115.21 -43.97
N GLU A 8 28.69 -113.99 -43.51
CA GLU A 8 28.43 -112.81 -44.36
C GLU A 8 29.46 -112.63 -45.49
N ARG A 9 30.74 -112.81 -45.18
CA ARG A 9 31.85 -112.76 -46.16
C ARG A 9 31.68 -113.77 -47.29
N ALA A 10 31.16 -114.95 -46.98
CA ALA A 10 30.94 -116.02 -47.94
C ALA A 10 29.72 -115.73 -48.83
N MET A 11 28.66 -115.17 -48.25
CA MET A 11 27.46 -114.74 -49.00
C MET A 11 27.78 -113.62 -50.01
N LEU A 12 28.62 -112.66 -49.63
CA LEU A 12 28.97 -111.51 -50.49
C LEU A 12 30.22 -111.75 -51.36
N GLY A 13 30.91 -112.88 -51.20
CA GLY A 13 32.08 -113.25 -52.02
C GLY A 13 33.34 -112.40 -51.78
N VAL A 14 33.50 -111.79 -50.60
CA VAL A 14 34.55 -110.79 -50.33
C VAL A 14 35.77 -111.41 -49.63
N PHE A 15 36.94 -110.76 -49.75
CA PHE A 15 38.20 -111.18 -49.11
C PHE A 15 38.26 -110.94 -47.59
N SER A 16 37.42 -110.08 -47.03
CA SER A 16 37.24 -109.93 -45.58
C SER A 16 35.91 -109.21 -45.31
N THR A 17 35.30 -109.42 -44.14
CA THR A 17 34.12 -108.64 -43.73
C THR A 17 34.54 -107.22 -43.37
N THR A 18 33.95 -106.20 -44.01
CA THR A 18 34.10 -104.80 -43.63
C THR A 18 32.97 -104.40 -42.69
N THR A 19 33.26 -103.59 -41.67
CA THR A 19 32.22 -103.08 -40.76
C THR A 19 31.36 -102.02 -41.45
N TYR A 20 30.05 -102.04 -41.23
CA TYR A 20 29.15 -101.00 -41.71
C TYR A 20 29.16 -99.80 -40.77
N ASN A 21 29.58 -98.63 -41.27
CA ASN A 21 29.61 -97.38 -40.48
C ASN A 21 28.21 -96.88 -40.06
N THR A 22 27.15 -97.45 -40.63
CA THR A 22 25.75 -97.08 -40.39
C THR A 22 25.03 -97.99 -39.38
N ILE A 23 25.62 -99.14 -39.03
CA ILE A 23 25.03 -100.08 -38.07
C ILE A 23 25.50 -99.70 -36.67
N GLY A 24 24.57 -99.24 -35.84
CA GLY A 24 24.81 -98.83 -34.46
C GLY A 24 24.92 -97.32 -34.24
N ASP A 25 24.96 -96.51 -35.32
CA ASP A 25 24.89 -95.06 -35.16
C ASP A 25 23.44 -94.61 -34.97
N ALA A 26 23.20 -93.82 -33.91
CA ALA A 26 21.85 -93.48 -33.48
C ALA A 26 21.26 -92.38 -34.36
N TYR A 27 20.62 -92.78 -35.47
CA TYR A 27 19.77 -91.90 -36.28
C TYR A 27 18.64 -91.31 -35.41
N GLY A 28 18.84 -90.08 -34.93
CA GLY A 28 17.86 -89.37 -34.10
C GLY A 28 18.40 -88.61 -32.89
N LYS A 29 19.71 -88.62 -32.61
CA LYS A 29 20.27 -87.75 -31.57
C LYS A 29 20.16 -86.28 -32.00
N LYS A 30 19.21 -85.56 -31.40
CA LYS A 30 19.07 -84.11 -31.60
C LYS A 30 20.39 -83.44 -31.18
N PRO A 31 21.00 -82.59 -32.03
CA PRO A 31 22.19 -81.86 -31.62
C PRO A 31 21.85 -81.00 -30.40
N LYS A 32 22.77 -80.92 -29.43
CA LYS A 32 22.60 -80.01 -28.30
C LYS A 32 22.53 -78.58 -28.88
N PRO A 33 21.40 -77.86 -28.72
CA PRO A 33 21.30 -76.50 -29.23
C PRO A 33 22.33 -75.62 -28.54
N ASP A 34 22.79 -74.56 -29.23
CA ASP A 34 23.64 -73.55 -28.60
C ASP A 34 22.96 -73.05 -27.32
N PRO A 35 23.64 -73.08 -26.16
CA PRO A 35 23.11 -72.56 -24.90
C PRO A 35 22.53 -71.14 -24.99
N ARG A 36 22.99 -70.31 -25.93
CA ARG A 36 22.46 -68.94 -26.17
C ARG A 36 21.00 -68.93 -26.61
N HIS A 37 20.52 -70.02 -27.22
CA HIS A 37 19.13 -70.14 -27.69
C HIS A 37 18.18 -70.74 -26.65
N LEU A 38 18.72 -71.21 -25.52
CA LEU A 38 17.97 -71.94 -24.50
C LEU A 38 17.81 -71.15 -23.19
N GLY A 39 18.26 -69.89 -23.16
CA GLY A 39 18.27 -69.04 -21.97
C GLY A 39 17.33 -67.84 -22.02
N ARG A 40 17.00 -67.30 -20.85
CA ARG A 40 16.28 -66.02 -20.72
C ARG A 40 17.19 -64.88 -21.20
N GLN A 41 16.67 -64.06 -22.11
CA GLN A 41 17.40 -62.88 -22.60
C GLN A 41 17.47 -61.79 -21.53
N LEU A 42 18.41 -60.87 -21.71
CA LEU A 42 18.55 -59.67 -20.88
C LEU A 42 17.23 -58.88 -20.88
N VAL A 43 16.76 -58.51 -19.69
CA VAL A 43 15.57 -57.66 -19.55
C VAL A 43 15.99 -56.21 -19.70
N MET A 44 15.38 -55.52 -20.66
CA MET A 44 15.57 -54.09 -20.87
C MET A 44 14.33 -53.35 -20.38
N GLU A 45 14.51 -52.38 -19.48
CA GLU A 45 13.43 -51.53 -19.01
C GLU A 45 13.13 -50.44 -20.04
N ARG A 46 11.84 -50.23 -20.34
CA ARG A 46 11.40 -49.20 -21.28
C ARG A 46 11.10 -47.92 -20.51
N PRO A 47 11.31 -46.73 -21.10
CA PRO A 47 10.97 -45.48 -20.44
C PRO A 47 9.46 -45.43 -20.14
N HIS A 48 9.12 -45.28 -18.86
CA HIS A 48 7.75 -45.17 -18.39
C HIS A 48 7.18 -43.81 -18.79
N ARG A 49 6.13 -43.77 -19.61
CA ARG A 49 5.38 -42.56 -19.97
C ARG A 49 4.07 -42.53 -19.19
N GLY A 50 3.76 -41.42 -18.53
CA GLY A 50 2.45 -41.25 -17.88
C GLY A 50 1.40 -40.65 -18.80
N LEU A 51 0.19 -40.48 -18.26
CA LEU A 51 -0.97 -39.93 -18.97
C LEU A 51 -0.83 -38.40 -19.11
N ALA A 52 -1.09 -37.86 -20.30
CA ALA A 52 -1.20 -36.41 -20.55
C ALA A 52 0.01 -35.54 -20.10
N GLY A 53 1.25 -36.04 -20.26
CA GLY A 53 2.46 -35.27 -19.91
C GLY A 53 2.84 -35.33 -18.43
N SER A 54 2.09 -36.06 -17.62
CA SER A 54 2.50 -36.41 -16.25
C SER A 54 3.61 -37.46 -16.29
N THR A 55 4.71 -37.22 -15.59
CA THR A 55 5.72 -38.24 -15.31
C THR A 55 5.33 -39.00 -14.04
N PRO A 56 5.04 -40.31 -14.10
CA PRO A 56 4.78 -41.08 -12.88
C PRO A 56 6.04 -41.12 -12.00
N SER A 57 5.91 -41.39 -10.70
CA SER A 57 7.05 -41.34 -9.76
C SER A 57 8.21 -42.28 -10.15
N ASN A 58 7.92 -43.34 -10.90
CA ASN A 58 8.89 -44.29 -11.44
C ASN A 58 9.49 -43.90 -12.80
N ALA A 59 9.10 -42.75 -13.38
CA ALA A 59 9.72 -42.20 -14.58
C ALA A 59 10.95 -41.34 -14.26
N LEU A 60 11.05 -40.83 -13.03
CA LEU A 60 12.26 -40.17 -12.54
C LEU A 60 13.31 -41.22 -12.17
N PHE A 61 14.60 -40.85 -12.29
CA PHE A 61 15.70 -41.73 -11.90
C PHE A 61 15.64 -42.07 -10.41
N ASP A 62 15.29 -41.10 -9.57
CA ASP A 62 14.96 -41.33 -8.17
C ASP A 62 13.51 -41.77 -8.06
N ARG A 63 13.30 -42.98 -7.51
CA ARG A 63 11.97 -43.56 -7.29
C ARG A 63 11.11 -42.74 -6.30
N GLU A 64 11.75 -42.02 -5.39
CA GLU A 64 11.08 -41.23 -4.37
C GLU A 64 11.17 -39.74 -4.70
N PHE A 65 10.02 -39.07 -4.72
CA PHE A 65 9.96 -37.61 -4.75
C PHE A 65 10.28 -37.05 -3.36
N LYS A 66 11.45 -36.41 -3.25
CA LYS A 66 11.89 -35.72 -2.04
C LYS A 66 11.33 -34.31 -2.03
N SER A 67 10.15 -34.13 -1.43
CA SER A 67 9.59 -32.79 -1.20
C SER A 67 10.47 -32.02 -0.22
N LEU A 68 10.73 -30.74 -0.52
CA LEU A 68 11.53 -29.86 0.33
C LEU A 68 10.90 -29.71 1.74
N HIS A 69 9.58 -29.70 1.81
CA HIS A 69 8.82 -29.50 3.05
C HIS A 69 8.42 -30.82 3.73
N LYS A 70 9.03 -31.94 3.32
CA LYS A 70 8.72 -33.25 3.91
C LYS A 70 9.26 -33.30 5.34
N GLY A 71 8.36 -33.23 6.32
CA GLY A 71 8.69 -33.27 7.74
C GLY A 71 8.57 -31.92 8.45
N ASP A 72 8.43 -30.83 7.69
CA ASP A 72 8.18 -29.50 8.25
C ASP A 72 6.74 -29.38 8.71
N LYS A 73 6.55 -28.81 9.89
CA LYS A 73 5.22 -28.49 10.39
C LYS A 73 4.72 -27.23 9.71
N TYR A 74 3.50 -27.29 9.21
CA TYR A 74 2.83 -26.11 8.70
C TYR A 74 2.49 -25.13 9.83
N GLU A 75 3.01 -23.90 9.75
CA GLU A 75 2.76 -22.83 10.71
C GLU A 75 2.35 -21.55 9.99
N ASP A 76 1.10 -21.11 10.19
CA ASP A 76 0.55 -19.91 9.55
C ASP A 76 1.07 -18.60 10.13
N ARG A 77 1.35 -18.58 11.44
CA ARG A 77 1.70 -17.35 12.16
C ARG A 77 2.64 -17.61 13.35
N THR A 78 3.50 -16.64 13.64
CA THR A 78 4.27 -16.60 14.88
C THR A 78 3.36 -16.45 16.10
N MET A 79 3.42 -17.44 16.99
CA MET A 79 2.65 -17.43 18.23
C MET A 79 3.45 -16.75 19.34
N TYR A 80 3.35 -15.42 19.45
CA TYR A 80 4.06 -14.61 20.45
C TYR A 80 3.74 -14.95 21.91
N TYR A 81 2.66 -15.67 22.17
CA TYR A 81 2.38 -16.16 23.53
C TYR A 81 3.45 -17.16 24.01
N LYS A 82 4.02 -17.96 23.11
CA LYS A 82 5.05 -18.95 23.44
C LYS A 82 6.42 -18.32 23.64
N THR A 83 6.78 -17.37 22.78
CA THR A 83 8.09 -16.71 22.81
C THR A 83 8.15 -15.56 23.81
N GLN A 84 7.02 -14.87 24.01
CA GLN A 84 6.89 -13.74 24.94
C GLN A 84 5.66 -13.96 25.85
N PRO A 85 5.78 -14.79 26.91
CA PRO A 85 4.72 -14.99 27.89
C PRO A 85 4.27 -13.69 28.56
N LYS A 86 3.00 -13.64 28.98
CA LYS A 86 2.41 -12.42 29.56
C LYS A 86 3.17 -11.92 30.80
N GLU A 87 3.67 -12.84 31.62
CA GLU A 87 4.40 -12.52 32.86
C GLU A 87 5.73 -11.82 32.60
N THR A 88 6.39 -12.13 31.48
CA THR A 88 7.66 -11.52 31.10
C THR A 88 7.51 -10.23 30.30
N ARG A 89 6.26 -9.85 29.92
CA ARG A 89 5.99 -8.63 29.16
C ARG A 89 6.07 -7.41 30.08
N LYS A 90 6.72 -6.37 29.58
CA LYS A 90 6.77 -5.08 30.26
C LYS A 90 5.49 -4.30 29.96
N THR A 91 4.92 -3.64 30.96
CA THR A 91 3.82 -2.68 30.75
C THR A 91 4.38 -1.40 30.15
N GLY A 92 4.00 -1.12 28.90
CA GLY A 92 4.43 0.05 28.14
C GLY A 92 3.38 1.15 28.06
N PHE A 93 3.74 2.27 27.44
CA PHE A 93 2.80 3.35 27.14
C PHE A 93 1.85 2.94 26.00
N GLY A 94 0.54 3.03 26.22
CA GLY A 94 -0.50 2.81 25.21
C GLY A 94 -0.81 1.34 24.88
N SER A 95 0.15 0.42 25.05
CA SER A 95 -0.09 -1.03 24.95
C SER A 95 0.88 -1.81 25.85
N SER A 96 0.42 -2.97 26.35
CA SER A 96 1.21 -3.93 27.15
C SER A 96 1.28 -5.29 26.47
N ASP A 97 1.21 -5.30 25.14
CA ASP A 97 1.22 -6.49 24.31
C ASP A 97 2.65 -6.96 24.00
N ALA A 98 2.76 -8.15 23.39
CA ALA A 98 4.03 -8.64 22.87
C ALA A 98 4.60 -7.68 21.82
N PHE A 99 5.93 -7.63 21.71
CA PHE A 99 6.59 -6.91 20.63
C PHE A 99 6.47 -7.72 19.34
N LYS A 100 5.79 -7.17 18.32
CA LYS A 100 5.40 -7.85 17.08
C LYS A 100 5.92 -7.16 15.81
N SER A 101 7.09 -6.54 15.84
CA SER A 101 7.64 -5.88 14.64
C SER A 101 7.93 -6.85 13.50
N ASP A 102 8.12 -8.14 13.80
CA ASP A 102 8.38 -9.23 12.86
C ASP A 102 7.09 -9.91 12.35
N GLU A 103 5.90 -9.52 12.79
CA GLU A 103 4.64 -10.18 12.39
C GLU A 103 4.43 -10.14 10.87
N PHE A 104 4.85 -9.04 10.24
CA PHE A 104 4.71 -8.81 8.79
C PHE A 104 5.92 -9.26 7.97
N THR A 105 6.91 -9.95 8.56
CA THR A 105 7.93 -10.65 7.76
C THR A 105 7.39 -11.95 7.19
N GLN A 106 6.29 -12.48 7.76
CA GLN A 106 5.63 -13.69 7.29
C GLN A 106 4.62 -13.39 6.18
N HIS A 107 4.49 -14.33 5.24
CA HIS A 107 3.59 -14.19 4.10
C HIS A 107 2.11 -14.17 4.52
N PHE A 108 1.66 -15.08 5.37
CA PHE A 108 0.25 -15.22 5.72
C PHE A 108 -0.33 -14.01 6.46
N PRO A 109 0.28 -13.47 7.55
CA PRO A 109 -0.23 -12.26 8.19
C PRO A 109 -0.28 -11.06 7.24
N THR A 110 0.69 -10.97 6.32
CA THR A 110 0.73 -9.92 5.30
C THR A 110 -0.43 -10.04 4.32
N GLU A 111 -0.73 -11.24 3.80
CA GLU A 111 -1.87 -11.45 2.91
C GLU A 111 -3.21 -11.25 3.63
N GLN A 112 -3.36 -11.70 4.87
CA GLN A 112 -4.55 -11.41 5.69
C GLN A 112 -4.76 -9.91 5.89
N TRP A 113 -3.68 -9.15 6.10
CA TRP A 113 -3.76 -7.70 6.22
C TRP A 113 -4.11 -7.02 4.90
N ARG A 114 -3.56 -7.49 3.77
CA ARG A 114 -3.93 -7.02 2.42
C ARG A 114 -5.41 -7.27 2.13
N GLU A 115 -5.92 -8.45 2.48
CA GLU A 115 -7.34 -8.78 2.32
C GLU A 115 -8.23 -7.89 3.17
N ARG A 116 -7.84 -7.61 4.43
CA ARG A 116 -8.55 -6.69 5.31
C ARG A 116 -8.59 -5.26 4.76
N ILE A 117 -7.47 -4.73 4.27
CA ILE A 117 -7.45 -3.39 3.66
C ILE A 117 -8.37 -3.35 2.44
N LYS A 118 -8.38 -4.40 1.61
CA LYS A 118 -9.26 -4.48 0.44
C LYS A 118 -10.74 -4.42 0.83
N SER A 119 -11.15 -5.23 1.82
CA SER A 119 -12.55 -5.23 2.27
C SER A 119 -12.95 -3.91 2.93
N GLU A 120 -12.07 -3.32 3.74
CA GLU A 120 -12.29 -1.99 4.32
C GLU A 120 -12.47 -0.93 3.22
N MET A 121 -11.64 -0.95 2.18
CA MET A 121 -11.75 -0.04 1.04
C MET A 121 -13.06 -0.24 0.27
N GLU A 122 -13.52 -1.47 0.10
CA GLU A 122 -14.83 -1.75 -0.52
C GLU A 122 -15.99 -1.17 0.31
N HIS A 123 -15.92 -1.27 1.64
CA HIS A 123 -16.91 -0.67 2.53
C HIS A 123 -16.89 0.87 2.47
N VAL A 124 -15.71 1.48 2.44
CA VAL A 124 -15.55 2.94 2.28
C VAL A 124 -16.10 3.40 0.94
N ASN A 125 -15.81 2.70 -0.15
CA ASN A 125 -16.34 3.05 -1.47
C ASN A 125 -17.87 2.92 -1.51
N ARG A 126 -18.43 1.87 -0.90
CA ARG A 126 -19.89 1.70 -0.82
C ARG A 126 -20.54 2.83 -0.04
N THR A 127 -19.98 3.20 1.11
CA THR A 127 -20.49 4.32 1.91
C THR A 127 -20.38 5.65 1.16
N ARG A 128 -19.27 5.90 0.47
CA ARG A 128 -19.10 7.07 -0.39
C ARG A 128 -20.18 7.16 -1.48
N LEU A 129 -20.42 6.07 -2.21
CA LEU A 129 -21.47 6.01 -3.23
C LEU A 129 -22.87 6.26 -2.64
N THR A 130 -23.15 5.78 -1.42
CA THR A 130 -24.43 6.08 -0.76
C THR A 130 -24.55 7.54 -0.35
N LEU A 131 -23.46 8.18 0.07
CA LEU A 131 -23.44 9.61 0.37
C LEU A 131 -23.59 10.45 -0.89
N GLU A 132 -22.92 10.09 -1.99
CA GLU A 132 -23.06 10.76 -3.29
C GLU A 132 -24.50 10.67 -3.81
N LYS A 133 -25.16 9.51 -3.68
CA LYS A 133 -26.58 9.34 -4.02
C LYS A 133 -27.47 10.24 -3.16
N LYS A 134 -27.26 10.27 -1.85
CA LYS A 134 -27.98 11.19 -0.95
C LYS A 134 -27.73 12.66 -1.29
N ALA A 135 -26.51 13.02 -1.66
CA ALA A 135 -26.15 14.38 -2.09
C ALA A 135 -26.85 14.77 -3.40
N LEU A 136 -27.03 13.82 -4.33
CA LEU A 136 -27.85 14.04 -5.53
C LEU A 136 -29.33 14.24 -5.18
N GLU A 137 -29.84 13.47 -4.21
CA GLU A 137 -31.21 13.57 -3.69
C GLU A 137 -31.45 14.81 -2.81
N MET A 138 -30.41 15.52 -2.35
CA MET A 138 -30.57 16.77 -1.60
C MET A 138 -31.21 17.86 -2.46
N SER A 139 -32.07 18.64 -1.80
CA SER A 139 -32.78 19.78 -2.39
C SER A 139 -31.80 20.81 -2.94
N ASP A 140 -32.18 21.48 -4.04
CA ASP A 140 -31.39 22.56 -4.61
C ASP A 140 -31.20 23.73 -3.63
N GLU A 141 -32.11 23.90 -2.66
CA GLU A 141 -32.00 24.89 -1.58
C GLU A 141 -30.86 24.57 -0.60
N GLU A 142 -30.65 23.29 -0.27
CA GLU A 142 -29.60 22.84 0.64
C GLU A 142 -28.22 22.97 -0.02
N LYS A 143 -28.12 22.62 -1.31
CA LYS A 143 -26.90 22.81 -2.12
C LYS A 143 -26.53 24.29 -2.24
N ALA A 144 -27.51 25.18 -2.42
CA ALA A 144 -27.28 26.62 -2.50
C ALA A 144 -26.77 27.20 -1.16
N MET A 145 -27.28 26.72 -0.03
CA MET A 145 -26.83 27.15 1.30
C MET A 145 -25.38 26.71 1.58
N GLU A 146 -25.00 25.50 1.19
CA GLU A 146 -23.64 24.99 1.36
C GLU A 146 -22.63 25.72 0.45
N LEU A 147 -23.01 25.98 -0.81
CA LEU A 147 -22.22 26.80 -1.73
C LEU A 147 -22.07 28.24 -1.25
N ALA A 148 -23.13 28.85 -0.68
CA ALA A 148 -23.05 30.18 -0.09
C ALA A 148 -22.09 30.21 1.11
N LEU A 149 -22.08 29.17 1.94
CA LEU A 149 -21.16 29.03 3.07
C LEU A 149 -19.71 28.86 2.59
N LEU A 150 -19.45 28.02 1.59
CA LEU A 150 -18.13 27.87 0.97
C LEU A 150 -17.65 29.18 0.33
N ASN A 151 -18.52 29.87 -0.41
CA ASN A 151 -18.18 31.16 -1.01
C ASN A 151 -17.90 32.23 0.05
N SER A 152 -18.60 32.24 1.19
CA SER A 152 -18.30 33.13 2.32
C SER A 152 -16.91 32.87 2.95
N ILE A 153 -16.41 31.63 2.85
CA ILE A 153 -15.05 31.28 3.29
C ILE A 153 -13.99 31.79 2.29
N TYR A 154 -14.35 31.86 1.00
CA TYR A 154 -13.49 32.30 -0.11
C TYR A 154 -13.72 33.75 -0.58
N GLU A 155 -14.56 34.54 0.11
CA GLU A 155 -14.94 35.95 -0.16
C GLU A 155 -13.78 36.97 -0.08
N GLY A 156 -12.54 36.52 -0.17
CA GLY A 156 -11.34 37.33 -0.09
C GLY A 156 -10.79 37.83 -1.44
N GLY A 157 -11.60 37.94 -2.50
CA GLY A 157 -11.22 38.51 -3.82
C GLY A 157 -9.99 37.90 -4.52
N LYS A 158 -9.76 38.25 -5.81
CA LYS A 158 -8.53 37.84 -6.54
C LYS A 158 -7.28 38.18 -5.72
N PRO A 159 -6.37 37.24 -5.43
CA PRO A 159 -5.22 37.48 -4.55
C PRO A 159 -4.49 38.75 -4.97
N TRP A 160 -3.99 39.50 -3.98
CA TRP A 160 -3.12 40.64 -4.21
C TRP A 160 -1.88 40.17 -4.96
N SER A 161 -1.92 40.22 -6.29
CA SER A 161 -0.78 39.98 -7.17
C SER A 161 -0.17 41.33 -7.51
N HIS A 162 0.49 41.97 -6.55
CA HIS A 162 1.52 42.95 -6.92
C HIS A 162 2.69 42.18 -7.48
N GLY A 163 2.55 41.69 -8.70
CA GLY A 163 3.57 40.93 -9.40
C GLY A 163 3.26 41.00 -10.89
N PRO A 164 4.29 41.08 -11.74
CA PRO A 164 4.09 41.00 -13.17
C PRO A 164 3.37 39.71 -13.54
N GLN A 165 2.40 39.78 -14.44
CA GLN A 165 1.62 38.62 -14.87
C GLN A 165 2.48 37.64 -15.68
N PHE A 166 3.51 38.14 -16.36
CA PHE A 166 4.42 37.36 -17.18
C PHE A 166 5.87 37.54 -16.76
N LEU A 167 6.70 36.51 -16.97
CA LEU A 167 8.11 36.51 -16.59
C LEU A 167 8.92 37.63 -17.28
N PHE A 168 8.56 37.99 -18.52
CA PHE A 168 9.24 39.02 -19.30
C PHE A 168 8.93 40.46 -18.87
N ASP A 169 8.01 40.64 -17.92
CA ASP A 169 7.66 41.95 -17.36
C ASP A 169 8.48 42.29 -16.13
N ILE A 170 9.24 41.34 -15.58
CA ILE A 170 10.18 41.58 -14.47
C ILE A 170 11.24 42.60 -14.90
N GLY A 171 11.44 43.64 -14.10
CA GLY A 171 12.37 44.74 -14.39
C GLY A 171 11.83 45.79 -15.37
N LYS A 172 10.53 45.78 -15.69
CA LYS A 172 9.89 46.85 -16.46
C LYS A 172 8.99 47.71 -15.53
N PRO A 173 9.24 49.02 -15.42
CA PRO A 173 8.54 49.87 -14.45
C PRO A 173 7.05 50.01 -14.77
N ASN A 174 6.70 50.13 -16.05
CA ASN A 174 5.32 50.38 -16.49
C ASN A 174 4.39 49.16 -16.35
N LEU A 175 4.94 47.97 -16.12
CA LEU A 175 4.20 46.70 -16.04
C LEU A 175 4.20 46.12 -14.62
N GLY A 176 4.61 46.93 -13.62
CA GLY A 176 4.63 46.51 -12.23
C GLY A 176 5.66 45.42 -11.94
N GLY A 177 6.75 45.37 -12.72
CA GLY A 177 7.85 44.41 -12.55
C GLY A 177 9.05 44.94 -11.78
N GLU A 178 8.99 46.18 -11.28
CA GLU A 178 10.00 46.78 -10.41
C GLU A 178 9.47 46.99 -8.99
N THR A 179 10.36 46.91 -8.00
CA THR A 179 10.04 47.22 -6.60
C THR A 179 9.92 48.73 -6.42
N PRO A 180 8.76 49.27 -6.00
CA PRO A 180 8.66 50.69 -5.71
C PRO A 180 9.46 51.00 -4.43
N TYR A 181 10.51 51.81 -4.58
CA TYR A 181 11.37 52.25 -3.48
C TYR A 181 10.55 52.88 -2.34
N SER A 182 10.92 52.55 -1.11
CA SER A 182 10.23 53.01 0.10
C SER A 182 11.27 53.37 1.16
N ILE A 183 11.31 54.64 1.55
CA ILE A 183 12.24 55.16 2.56
C ILE A 183 12.00 54.53 3.95
N ARG A 184 10.79 54.00 4.18
CA ARG A 184 10.41 53.38 5.46
C ARG A 184 10.97 51.96 5.62
N ASP A 185 11.34 51.31 4.52
CA ASP A 185 11.87 49.96 4.56
C ASP A 185 13.39 50.00 4.66
N ALA A 186 13.94 49.25 5.61
CA ALA A 186 15.40 49.20 5.82
C ALA A 186 16.15 48.57 4.64
N ARG A 187 15.45 47.83 3.77
CA ARG A 187 15.99 47.21 2.56
C ARG A 187 14.95 47.33 1.44
N ASP A 188 15.45 47.47 0.22
CA ASP A 188 14.61 47.37 -0.96
C ASP A 188 14.09 45.92 -1.08
N THR A 189 12.79 45.76 -0.87
CA THR A 189 12.13 44.45 -0.80
C THR A 189 10.79 44.53 -1.50
N TRP A 190 10.49 43.48 -2.29
CA TRP A 190 9.21 43.33 -2.96
C TRP A 190 8.04 43.30 -1.97
N TYR A 191 8.23 42.63 -0.84
CA TYR A 191 7.27 42.57 0.26
C TYR A 191 7.71 43.47 1.41
N SER A 192 7.04 44.62 1.52
CA SER A 192 7.27 45.56 2.61
C SER A 192 6.29 45.32 3.77
N LYS A 193 6.85 45.09 4.96
CA LYS A 193 6.06 45.00 6.20
C LYS A 193 5.35 46.31 6.53
N SER A 194 5.99 47.44 6.23
CA SER A 194 5.44 48.77 6.49
C SER A 194 4.26 49.08 5.56
N LYS A 195 4.36 48.70 4.28
CA LYS A 195 3.24 48.80 3.33
C LYS A 195 2.08 47.88 3.74
N GLN A 196 2.35 46.62 4.10
CA GLN A 196 1.30 45.71 4.57
C GLN A 196 0.60 46.17 5.86
N ALA A 197 1.35 46.78 6.79
CA ALA A 197 0.78 47.34 8.01
C ALA A 197 -0.10 48.57 7.74
N LEU A 198 0.28 49.41 6.76
CA LEU A 198 -0.55 50.55 6.32
C LEU A 198 -1.84 50.10 5.65
N LEU A 199 -1.79 49.02 4.87
CA LEU A 199 -3.00 48.43 4.27
C LEU A 199 -3.97 48.03 5.39
N SER A 200 -3.51 47.33 6.43
CA SER A 200 -4.37 46.97 7.57
C SER A 200 -4.88 48.13 8.44
N MET A 201 -4.40 49.36 8.22
CA MET A 201 -4.88 50.55 8.92
C MET A 201 -5.94 51.33 8.12
N ARG A 202 -6.17 50.98 6.86
CA ARG A 202 -7.20 51.59 6.03
C ARG A 202 -8.51 50.82 6.20
N PRO A 203 -9.65 51.52 6.40
CA PRO A 203 -10.94 50.86 6.65
C PRO A 203 -11.39 49.98 5.47
N ASP A 204 -10.96 50.29 4.25
CA ASP A 204 -11.37 49.57 3.04
C ASP A 204 -10.43 48.41 2.63
N GLU A 205 -9.26 48.29 3.28
CA GLU A 205 -8.22 47.32 2.90
C GLU A 205 -7.85 46.43 4.10
N THR A 206 -8.09 45.12 4.02
CA THR A 206 -7.68 44.17 5.06
C THR A 206 -6.48 43.35 4.61
N LYS A 207 -5.58 43.03 5.56
CA LYS A 207 -4.46 42.14 5.29
C LYS A 207 -4.99 40.74 4.96
N ARG A 208 -4.74 40.29 3.73
CA ARG A 208 -5.13 38.95 3.29
C ARG A 208 -4.16 37.91 3.85
N MET A 209 -4.70 36.94 4.59
CA MET A 209 -3.93 35.90 5.26
C MET A 209 -3.83 34.58 4.47
N GLY A 210 -4.57 34.46 3.35
CA GLY A 210 -4.60 33.24 2.55
C GLY A 210 -5.34 32.08 3.25
N PRO A 211 -5.15 30.83 2.78
CA PRO A 211 -5.85 29.66 3.31
C PRO A 211 -5.32 29.19 4.68
N TYR A 212 -4.08 29.54 5.03
CA TYR A 212 -3.47 29.17 6.30
C TYR A 212 -3.68 30.29 7.32
N ARG A 213 -4.52 30.02 8.33
CA ARG A 213 -4.77 30.95 9.43
C ARG A 213 -4.14 30.44 10.71
N THR A 214 -3.57 31.36 11.49
CA THR A 214 -3.11 31.03 12.86
C THR A 214 -4.31 30.92 13.80
N PHE A 215 -4.16 30.21 14.92
CA PHE A 215 -5.23 30.04 15.91
C PHE A 215 -5.84 31.38 16.36
N ASN A 216 -5.01 32.38 16.65
CA ASN A 216 -5.45 33.73 17.06
C ASN A 216 -6.23 34.48 15.98
N GLN A 217 -6.09 34.11 14.70
CA GLN A 217 -6.86 34.71 13.61
C GLN A 217 -8.21 34.03 13.43
N VAL A 218 -8.30 32.73 13.73
CA VAL A 218 -9.59 32.02 13.74
C VAL A 218 -10.44 32.50 14.91
N TYR A 219 -9.82 32.68 16.07
CA TYR A 219 -10.49 33.14 17.29
C TYR A 219 -10.20 34.62 17.53
N GLY A 220 -11.08 35.51 17.03
CA GLY A 220 -10.98 36.96 17.22
C GLY A 220 -11.29 37.77 15.96
N GLN A 221 -11.18 37.17 14.78
CA GLN A 221 -11.58 37.81 13.52
C GLN A 221 -13.11 37.99 13.49
N GLY A 222 -13.57 39.23 13.27
CA GLY A 222 -15.00 39.57 13.22
C GLY A 222 -15.59 40.07 14.55
N SER A 223 -14.83 40.11 15.65
CA SER A 223 -15.29 40.78 16.88
C SER A 223 -15.54 42.28 16.67
N GLU A 224 -14.87 42.87 15.68
CA GLU A 224 -15.06 44.26 15.25
C GLU A 224 -16.42 44.50 14.58
N ASN A 225 -17.01 43.46 13.99
CA ASN A 225 -18.34 43.53 13.33
C ASN A 225 -19.49 43.33 14.32
N VAL A 226 -19.19 43.05 15.59
CA VAL A 226 -20.20 42.91 16.63
C VAL A 226 -20.62 44.31 17.06
N THR A 227 -21.92 44.61 16.97
CA THR A 227 -22.48 45.87 17.47
C THR A 227 -22.30 45.95 18.98
N LEU A 228 -21.29 46.72 19.42
CA LEU A 228 -21.04 46.94 20.83
C LEU A 228 -22.09 47.91 21.40
N SER A 229 -22.82 47.48 22.42
CA SER A 229 -23.71 48.33 23.20
C SER A 229 -23.03 48.77 24.50
N LYS A 230 -23.36 49.97 24.98
CA LYS A 230 -22.94 50.40 26.31
C LYS A 230 -23.59 49.47 27.34
N PRO A 231 -22.86 49.05 28.40
CA PRO A 231 -23.45 48.26 29.47
C PRO A 231 -24.59 49.04 30.15
N ALA A 232 -25.66 48.33 30.52
CA ALA A 232 -26.83 48.94 31.19
C ALA A 232 -26.48 49.62 32.52
N PHE A 233 -25.48 49.09 33.23
CA PHE A 233 -25.03 49.61 34.51
C PHE A 233 -23.50 49.79 34.48
N ALA A 234 -23.06 51.04 34.38
CA ALA A 234 -21.67 51.42 34.53
C ALA A 234 -21.54 52.38 35.71
N ARG A 235 -20.43 52.31 36.45
CA ARG A 235 -20.15 53.26 37.53
C ARG A 235 -19.92 54.65 36.92
N THR A 236 -20.80 55.60 37.23
CA THR A 236 -20.64 56.99 36.80
C THR A 236 -19.85 57.77 37.86
N PRO A 237 -18.83 58.54 37.47
CA PRO A 237 -17.99 59.28 38.43
C PRO A 237 -18.66 60.60 38.86
N TYR A 238 -19.85 60.52 39.46
CA TYR A 238 -20.69 61.66 39.82
C TYR A 238 -19.98 62.72 40.66
N ILE A 239 -19.16 62.29 41.63
CA ILE A 239 -18.39 63.20 42.50
C ILE A 239 -17.35 63.96 41.68
N LYS A 240 -16.62 63.26 40.80
CA LYS A 240 -15.56 63.88 39.99
C LYS A 240 -16.13 64.92 39.04
N GLU A 241 -17.30 64.65 38.46
CA GLU A 241 -17.96 65.53 37.49
C GLU A 241 -18.63 66.75 38.12
N ASN A 242 -19.22 66.61 39.32
CA ASN A 242 -20.02 67.68 39.92
C ASN A 242 -19.29 68.48 41.01
N PHE A 243 -18.37 67.86 41.76
CA PHE A 243 -17.74 68.54 42.91
C PHE A 243 -16.55 69.40 42.50
N TYR A 244 -15.81 69.00 41.46
CA TYR A 244 -14.59 69.67 41.04
C TYR A 244 -14.79 70.36 39.70
N ARG A 245 -14.51 71.68 39.66
CA ARG A 245 -14.52 72.47 38.42
C ARG A 245 -13.09 72.69 37.93
N SER A 246 -12.87 72.61 36.63
CA SER A 246 -11.53 72.69 36.02
C SER A 246 -10.86 74.07 36.13
N SER A 247 -11.64 75.15 36.30
CA SER A 247 -11.15 76.49 36.64
C SER A 247 -12.23 77.29 37.38
N GLY A 248 -11.83 78.09 38.37
CA GLY A 248 -12.72 78.80 39.28
C GLY A 248 -12.75 80.30 39.01
N ILE A 249 -13.75 80.76 38.25
CA ILE A 249 -14.18 82.16 38.22
C ILE A 249 -15.57 82.21 38.86
N PRO A 250 -15.87 83.14 39.78
CA PRO A 250 -17.20 83.23 40.38
C PRO A 250 -18.26 83.52 39.31
N PHE A 251 -19.32 82.69 39.25
CA PHE A 251 -20.45 82.94 38.38
C PHE A 251 -21.23 84.17 38.87
N ASN A 252 -21.29 85.21 38.04
CA ASN A 252 -22.09 86.39 38.29
C ASN A 252 -23.59 86.03 38.11
N THR A 253 -24.28 85.84 39.23
CA THR A 253 -25.75 85.90 39.45
C THR A 253 -26.69 85.52 38.31
N ARG A 254 -26.94 84.21 38.15
CA ARG A 254 -28.24 83.54 38.38
C ARG A 254 -28.08 82.03 38.11
N PRO A 255 -28.00 81.15 39.13
CA PRO A 255 -27.99 79.71 38.91
C PRO A 255 -29.38 79.23 38.44
N ALA A 256 -29.39 78.16 37.64
CA ALA A 256 -30.53 77.64 36.91
C ALA A 256 -31.80 77.45 37.79
N THR A 257 -32.92 77.97 37.32
CA THR A 257 -34.26 77.62 37.83
C THR A 257 -34.63 76.23 37.33
N PHE A 258 -34.99 75.35 38.27
CA PHE A 258 -35.55 74.02 38.01
C PHE A 258 -36.96 74.10 37.42
#